data_AF-A0A836H848-F1
#
_entry.id   AF-A0A836H848-F1
#
_cell.length_a   1.000
_cell.length_b   1.000
_cell.length_c   1.000
_cell.angle_alpha   90.00
_cell.angle_beta   90.00
_cell.angle_gamma   90.00
#
_symmetry.space_group_name_H-M   'P 1'
#
loop_
_entity.id
_entity.type
_entity.pdbx_description
1 polymer ?
#
loop_
_entity_poly.entity_id
_entity_poly.type
_entity_poly.pdbx_seq_one_letter_code
_entity_poly.pdbx_strand_id
1 'polypeptide(L)'
;MVHASTTQAASRIHYGSLGMAAVAIAGLPTVWNIVARNEYRRHTIEKRVGGKKAGAYLLAAAIFLASGLRDYAFHRAVAQTSSSVFPILRTDAFGAENAGVVGNVMRGAGAALMVTGTTLVVSSFLRLGITGTYLGDYFGILMDERVTAFPFSHFENPMYLGATLNFLAASIARNSAIGVLLTGWAAVVYHVSTKYFENPFTAMIYSKREEGRAAAGVFAKAKQQ
;
A
#
# COMPACT_ATOMS: atom_id res chain seq x y z
N MET A 1 -19.60 19.22 -48.10
CA MET A 1 -18.43 19.41 -47.22
C MET A 1 -18.90 19.31 -45.78
N VAL A 2 -18.71 18.16 -45.15
CA VAL A 2 -19.03 17.97 -43.72
C VAL A 2 -17.75 18.31 -42.95
N HIS A 3 -17.71 19.49 -42.35
CA HIS A 3 -16.66 19.84 -41.39
C HIS A 3 -16.87 18.98 -40.13
N ALA A 4 -16.14 17.87 -40.04
CA ALA A 4 -15.97 17.16 -38.79
C ALA A 4 -15.28 18.11 -37.81
N SER A 5 -16.04 18.60 -36.84
CA SER A 5 -15.50 19.35 -35.70
C SER A 5 -14.67 18.38 -34.86
N THR A 6 -13.36 18.32 -35.13
CA THR A 6 -12.41 17.64 -34.25
C THR A 6 -12.30 18.45 -32.97
N THR A 7 -13.25 18.28 -32.06
CA THR A 7 -13.15 18.84 -30.71
C THR A 7 -12.01 18.10 -30.02
N GLN A 8 -10.82 18.70 -30.03
CA GLN A 8 -9.71 18.33 -29.17
C GLN A 8 -10.22 18.49 -27.74
N ALA A 9 -10.70 17.40 -27.13
CA ALA A 9 -11.12 17.40 -25.74
C ALA A 9 -9.90 17.76 -24.89
N ALA A 10 -9.82 19.02 -24.46
CA ALA A 10 -8.81 19.46 -23.52
C ALA A 10 -8.93 18.56 -22.28
N SER A 11 -7.83 17.89 -21.92
CA SER A 11 -7.77 17.07 -20.71
C SER A 11 -8.09 17.95 -19.51
N ARG A 12 -9.30 17.83 -18.96
CA ARG A 12 -9.70 18.61 -17.78
C ARG A 12 -9.13 17.92 -16.55
N ILE A 13 -8.09 18.51 -15.97
CA ILE A 13 -7.50 18.06 -14.70
C ILE A 13 -8.40 18.52 -13.56
N HIS A 14 -8.90 17.57 -12.76
CA HIS A 14 -9.67 17.88 -11.58
C HIS A 14 -8.73 17.94 -10.35
N TYR A 15 -8.13 19.10 -10.14
CA TYR A 15 -7.10 19.32 -9.10
C TYR A 15 -7.55 18.93 -7.69
N GLY A 16 -8.83 19.15 -7.35
CA GLY A 16 -9.35 18.83 -6.02
C GLY A 16 -9.28 17.33 -5.71
N SER A 17 -9.73 16.48 -6.63
CA SER A 17 -9.65 15.02 -6.42
C SER A 17 -8.22 14.49 -6.49
N LEU A 18 -7.39 15.10 -7.34
CA LEU A 18 -5.97 14.75 -7.42
C LEU A 18 -5.26 15.04 -6.10
N GLY A 19 -5.47 16.23 -5.54
CA GLY A 19 -4.93 16.63 -4.23
C GLY A 19 -5.41 15.71 -3.12
N MET A 20 -6.72 15.40 -3.07
CA MET A 20 -7.27 14.45 -2.09
C MET A 20 -6.62 13.07 -2.20
N ALA A 21 -6.43 12.54 -3.41
CA ALA A 21 -5.79 11.25 -3.61
C ALA A 21 -4.31 11.29 -3.17
N ALA A 22 -3.56 12.31 -3.59
CA ALA A 22 -2.15 12.45 -3.23
C ALA A 22 -1.94 12.58 -1.71
N VAL A 23 -2.79 13.37 -1.04
CA VAL A 23 -2.79 13.53 0.42
C VAL A 23 -3.20 12.23 1.11
N ALA A 24 -4.23 11.52 0.63
CA ALA A 24 -4.62 10.23 1.23
C ALA A 24 -3.51 9.17 1.08
N ILE A 25 -2.84 9.12 -0.08
CA ILE A 25 -1.74 8.18 -0.34
C ILE A 25 -0.56 8.42 0.61
N ALA A 26 -0.15 9.67 0.81
CA ALA A 26 1.02 10.01 1.64
C ALA A 26 0.71 10.19 3.14
N GLY A 27 -0.43 10.81 3.43
CA GLY A 27 -0.84 11.17 4.77
C GLY A 27 -1.19 9.95 5.62
N LEU A 28 -1.87 8.95 5.05
CA LEU A 28 -2.29 7.79 5.83
C LEU A 28 -1.11 6.96 6.37
N PRO A 29 -0.13 6.50 5.56
CA PRO A 29 1.05 5.82 6.11
C PRO A 29 1.80 6.64 7.15
N THR A 30 1.84 7.97 6.98
CA THR A 30 2.45 8.88 7.95
C THR A 30 1.70 8.90 9.28
N VAL A 31 0.37 9.02 9.24
CA VAL A 31 -0.50 9.00 10.42
C VAL A 31 -0.36 7.69 11.18
N TRP A 32 -0.41 6.54 10.50
CA TRP A 32 -0.31 5.24 11.16
C TRP A 32 1.05 5.02 11.80
N ASN A 33 2.14 5.43 11.13
CA ASN A 33 3.48 5.37 11.71
C ASN A 33 3.58 6.23 12.98
N ILE A 34 3.00 7.43 13.00
CA ILE A 34 3.00 8.31 14.19
C ILE A 34 2.18 7.68 15.31
N VAL A 35 0.95 7.24 15.01
CA VAL A 35 0.03 6.64 15.98
C VAL A 35 0.63 5.37 16.59
N ALA A 36 1.17 4.47 15.76
CA ALA A 36 1.77 3.22 16.21
C ALA A 36 3.03 3.47 17.04
N ARG A 37 3.92 4.39 16.63
CA ARG A 37 5.10 4.74 17.44
C ARG A 37 4.73 5.39 18.77
N ASN A 38 3.67 6.20 18.79
CA ASN A 38 3.13 6.73 20.03
C ASN A 38 2.59 5.60 20.92
N GLU A 39 1.92 4.61 20.32
CA GLU A 39 1.46 3.42 21.04
C GLU A 39 2.62 2.66 21.67
N TYR A 40 3.66 2.33 20.90
CA TYR A 40 4.83 1.63 21.39
C TYR A 40 5.54 2.35 22.55
N ARG A 41 5.53 3.70 22.57
CA ARG A 41 6.21 4.48 23.61
C ARG A 41 5.34 4.81 24.82
N ARG A 42 4.04 5.02 24.62
CA ARG A 42 3.14 5.60 25.65
C ARG A 42 1.97 4.69 26.01
N HIS A 43 1.70 3.64 25.23
CA HIS A 43 0.61 2.70 25.44
C HIS A 43 -0.76 3.40 25.52
N THR A 44 -1.01 4.35 24.63
CA THR A 44 -2.16 5.26 24.70
C THR A 44 -3.50 4.59 24.37
N ILE A 45 -3.53 3.80 23.30
CA ILE A 45 -4.70 3.13 22.77
C ILE A 45 -5.01 1.96 23.71
N GLU A 46 -4.02 1.11 24.03
CA GLU A 46 -4.25 -0.06 24.89
C GLU A 46 -4.79 0.35 26.28
N LYS A 47 -4.32 1.47 26.85
CA LYS A 47 -4.83 1.99 28.12
C LYS A 47 -6.27 2.52 28.02
N ARG A 48 -6.63 3.13 26.89
CA ARG A 48 -7.99 3.67 26.68
C ARG A 48 -9.02 2.57 26.46
N VAL A 49 -8.64 1.51 25.76
CA VAL A 49 -9.56 0.40 25.44
C VAL A 49 -9.44 -0.80 26.40
N GLY A 50 -8.55 -0.71 27.38
CA GLY A 50 -8.38 -1.73 28.43
C GLY A 50 -7.61 -2.98 28.01
N GLY A 51 -6.90 -2.97 26.87
CA GLY A 51 -6.08 -4.12 26.48
C GLY A 51 -5.35 -3.99 25.14
N LYS A 52 -4.21 -4.69 25.06
CA LYS A 52 -3.32 -4.72 23.88
C LYS A 52 -4.00 -5.24 22.62
N LYS A 53 -4.67 -6.40 22.73
CA LYS A 53 -5.38 -7.01 21.60
C LYS A 53 -6.50 -6.12 21.09
N ALA A 54 -7.36 -5.63 21.98
CA ALA A 54 -8.45 -4.72 21.62
C ALA A 54 -7.92 -3.44 20.93
N GLY A 55 -6.82 -2.87 21.43
CA GLY A 55 -6.18 -1.71 20.82
C GLY A 55 -5.61 -1.98 19.43
N ALA A 56 -4.93 -3.12 19.26
CA ALA A 56 -4.38 -3.53 17.97
C ALA A 56 -5.49 -3.77 16.93
N TYR A 57 -6.59 -4.44 17.30
CA TYR A 57 -7.73 -4.64 16.40
C TYR A 57 -8.46 -3.34 16.07
N LEU A 58 -8.57 -2.40 17.03
CA LEU A 58 -9.11 -1.07 16.77
C LEU A 58 -8.26 -0.30 15.75
N LEU A 59 -6.93 -0.31 15.93
CA LEU A 59 -6.02 0.32 14.98
C LEU A 59 -6.09 -0.37 13.61
N ALA A 60 -6.16 -1.70 13.58
CA ALA A 60 -6.31 -2.46 12.34
C ALA A 60 -7.58 -2.08 11.57
N ALA A 61 -8.72 -1.99 12.26
CA ALA A 61 -9.98 -1.55 11.64
C ALA A 61 -9.85 -0.13 11.09
N ALA A 62 -9.23 0.79 11.83
CA ALA A 62 -9.00 2.17 11.38
C ALA A 62 -8.11 2.22 10.13
N ILE A 63 -6.99 1.48 10.10
CA ILE A 63 -6.09 1.41 8.94
C ILE A 63 -6.81 0.82 7.73
N PHE A 64 -7.57 -0.26 7.91
CA PHE A 64 -8.32 -0.90 6.83
C PHE A 64 -9.36 0.04 6.21
N LEU A 65 -10.18 0.68 7.04
CA LEU A 65 -11.20 1.63 6.58
C LEU A 65 -10.58 2.82 5.84
N ALA A 66 -9.50 3.38 6.39
CA ALA A 66 -8.81 4.48 5.75
C ALA A 66 -8.09 4.08 4.47
N SER A 67 -7.58 2.85 4.39
CA SER A 67 -7.04 2.31 3.13
C SER A 67 -8.13 2.24 2.06
N GLY A 68 -9.35 1.83 2.42
CA GLY A 68 -10.51 1.92 1.53
C GLY A 68 -10.82 3.36 1.07
N LEU A 69 -10.72 4.35 1.97
CA LEU A 69 -10.91 5.76 1.63
C LEU A 69 -9.83 6.28 0.66
N ARG A 70 -8.57 5.88 0.84
CA ARG A 70 -7.48 6.20 -0.09
C ARG A 70 -7.73 5.62 -1.47
N ASP A 71 -8.15 4.36 -1.53
CA ASP A 71 -8.42 3.67 -2.79
C ASP A 71 -9.63 4.33 -3.50
N TYR A 72 -10.67 4.70 -2.75
CA TYR A 72 -11.77 5.51 -3.26
C TYR A 72 -11.30 6.86 -3.81
N ALA A 73 -10.45 7.60 -3.07
CA ALA A 73 -9.92 8.88 -3.51
C ALA A 73 -9.08 8.74 -4.79
N PHE A 74 -8.26 7.69 -4.88
CA PHE A 74 -7.50 7.34 -6.08
C PHE A 74 -8.41 7.08 -7.28
N HIS A 75 -9.40 6.19 -7.13
CA HIS A 75 -10.35 5.87 -8.21
C HIS A 75 -11.17 7.09 -8.62
N ARG A 76 -11.56 7.93 -7.67
CA ARG A 76 -12.25 9.19 -7.94
C ARG A 76 -11.37 10.15 -8.73
N ALA A 77 -10.09 10.30 -8.38
CA ALA A 77 -9.16 11.15 -9.12
C ALA A 77 -8.96 10.65 -10.57
N VAL A 78 -8.84 9.33 -10.75
CA VAL A 78 -8.77 8.68 -12.07
C VAL A 78 -10.03 8.90 -12.88
N ALA A 79 -11.22 8.78 -12.27
CA ALA A 79 -12.50 8.94 -12.96
C ALA A 79 -12.82 10.41 -13.32
N GLN A 80 -12.44 11.36 -12.45
CA GLN A 80 -12.74 12.78 -12.65
C GLN A 80 -11.74 13.51 -13.55
N THR A 81 -10.58 12.90 -13.83
CA THR A 81 -9.56 13.48 -14.69
C THR A 81 -9.38 12.67 -15.96
N SER A 82 -9.85 13.22 -17.08
CA SER A 82 -9.64 12.62 -18.40
C SER A 82 -8.19 12.83 -18.84
N SER A 83 -7.38 11.78 -18.82
CA SER A 83 -5.98 11.83 -19.25
C SER A 83 -5.52 10.46 -19.71
N SER A 84 -5.04 10.29 -20.94
CA SER A 84 -4.57 9.00 -21.47
C SER A 84 -3.16 8.66 -20.99
N VAL A 85 -2.89 7.42 -20.52
CA VAL A 85 -1.56 6.96 -20.05
C VAL A 85 -0.48 7.21 -21.11
N PHE A 86 -0.84 6.93 -22.35
CA PHE A 86 0.00 7.13 -23.50
C PHE A 86 -0.69 8.14 -24.41
N PRO A 87 -0.28 9.41 -24.41
CA PRO A 87 -0.77 10.41 -25.35
C PRO A 87 -0.57 9.95 -26.82
N ILE A 88 0.42 9.07 -27.04
CA ILE A 88 0.72 8.41 -28.31
C ILE A 88 -0.23 7.23 -28.61
N LEU A 89 -0.75 6.47 -27.62
CA LEU A 89 -1.79 5.43 -27.85
C LEU A 89 -3.20 6.01 -27.90
N ARG A 90 -3.31 7.25 -28.36
CA ARG A 90 -4.47 7.69 -29.10
C ARG A 90 -4.68 6.67 -30.21
N THR A 91 -5.76 5.90 -30.16
CA THR A 91 -6.05 4.85 -31.15
C THR A 91 -6.11 5.39 -32.58
N ASP A 92 -6.31 6.71 -32.70
CA ASP A 92 -6.16 7.55 -33.87
C ASP A 92 -4.71 7.70 -34.38
N ALA A 93 -3.69 7.66 -33.52
CA ALA A 93 -2.28 7.83 -33.88
C ALA A 93 -1.58 6.56 -34.41
N PHE A 94 -2.14 5.37 -34.13
CA PHE A 94 -1.61 4.08 -34.62
C PHE A 94 -2.39 3.49 -35.80
N GLY A 95 -3.37 4.23 -36.32
CA GLY A 95 -4.32 3.73 -37.30
C GLY A 95 -5.41 2.86 -36.66
N ALA A 96 -6.62 2.92 -37.22
CA ALA A 96 -7.80 2.21 -36.71
C ALA A 96 -7.59 0.67 -36.60
N GLU A 97 -6.67 0.13 -37.40
CA GLU A 97 -6.31 -1.29 -37.46
C GLU A 97 -5.48 -1.79 -36.26
N ASN A 98 -4.54 -0.98 -35.74
CA ASN A 98 -3.65 -1.39 -34.63
C ASN A 98 -4.21 -1.02 -33.25
N ALA A 99 -5.20 -0.12 -33.21
CA ALA A 99 -5.91 0.29 -32.00
C ALA A 99 -6.46 -0.88 -31.17
N GLY A 100 -7.03 -1.89 -31.84
CA GLY A 100 -7.59 -3.08 -31.19
C GLY A 100 -6.52 -3.96 -30.54
N VAL A 101 -5.38 -4.16 -31.22
CA VAL A 101 -4.26 -4.96 -30.73
C VAL A 101 -3.64 -4.30 -29.50
N VAL A 102 -3.37 -2.99 -29.57
CA VAL A 102 -2.84 -2.21 -28.44
C VAL A 102 -3.78 -2.29 -27.24
N GLY A 103 -5.09 -2.11 -27.45
CA GLY A 103 -6.08 -2.23 -26.38
C GLY A 103 -6.11 -3.62 -25.74
N ASN A 104 -5.95 -4.69 -26.53
CA ASN A 104 -5.85 -6.06 -26.02
C ASN A 104 -4.58 -6.27 -25.19
N VAL A 105 -3.43 -5.79 -25.67
CA VAL A 105 -2.16 -5.87 -24.93
C VAL A 105 -2.24 -5.11 -23.61
N MET A 106 -2.78 -3.89 -23.60
CA MET A 106 -2.96 -3.10 -22.37
C MET A 106 -3.89 -3.80 -21.38
N ARG A 107 -4.99 -4.40 -21.85
CA ARG A 107 -5.89 -5.19 -20.99
C ARG A 107 -5.20 -6.42 -20.42
N GLY A 108 -4.44 -7.15 -21.24
CA GLY A 108 -3.66 -8.31 -20.80
C GLY A 108 -2.61 -7.94 -19.76
N ALA A 109 -1.85 -6.86 -20.00
CA ALA A 109 -0.86 -6.35 -19.06
C ALA A 109 -1.51 -5.89 -17.75
N GLY A 110 -2.61 -5.13 -17.82
CA GLY A 110 -3.37 -4.72 -16.65
C GLY A 110 -3.90 -5.90 -15.83
N ALA A 111 -4.45 -6.93 -16.48
CA ALA A 111 -4.91 -8.14 -15.80
C ALA A 111 -3.77 -8.90 -15.12
N ALA A 112 -2.65 -9.09 -15.80
CA ALA A 112 -1.47 -9.75 -15.25
C ALA A 112 -0.92 -9.01 -14.01
N LEU A 113 -0.85 -7.68 -14.07
CA LEU A 113 -0.45 -6.84 -12.95
C LEU A 113 -1.42 -6.96 -11.77
N MET A 114 -2.74 -6.94 -12.02
CA MET A 114 -3.76 -7.08 -10.97
C MET A 114 -3.68 -8.44 -10.27
N VAL A 115 -3.53 -9.53 -11.04
CA VAL A 115 -3.40 -10.88 -10.50
C VAL A 115 -2.13 -10.99 -9.66
N THR A 116 -1.01 -10.48 -10.17
CA THR A 116 0.27 -10.49 -9.45
C THR A 116 0.19 -9.68 -8.17
N GLY A 117 -0.30 -8.45 -8.24
CA GLY A 117 -0.40 -7.56 -7.09
C GLY A 117 -1.33 -8.08 -6.01
N THR A 118 -2.50 -8.58 -6.40
CA THR A 118 -3.47 -9.20 -5.47
C THR A 118 -2.90 -10.46 -4.85
N THR A 119 -2.19 -11.29 -5.61
CA THR A 119 -1.52 -12.49 -5.07
C THR A 119 -0.51 -12.11 -4.00
N LEU A 120 0.33 -11.09 -4.23
CA LEU A 120 1.28 -10.61 -3.23
C LEU A 120 0.59 -10.08 -1.97
N VAL A 121 -0.47 -9.26 -2.11
CA VAL A 121 -1.21 -8.70 -0.97
C VAL A 121 -1.88 -9.80 -0.16
N VAL A 122 -2.66 -10.68 -0.80
CA VAL A 122 -3.44 -11.72 -0.13
C VAL A 122 -2.51 -12.74 0.53
N SER A 123 -1.49 -13.23 -0.18
CA SER A 123 -0.55 -14.18 0.40
C SER A 123 0.25 -13.58 1.56
N SER A 124 0.62 -12.30 1.50
CA SER A 124 1.24 -11.59 2.63
C SER A 124 0.31 -11.55 3.84
N PHE A 125 -0.95 -11.15 3.61
CA PHE A 125 -1.96 -11.05 4.65
C PHE A 125 -2.24 -12.40 5.32
N LEU A 126 -2.35 -13.47 4.53
CA LEU A 126 -2.56 -14.83 5.05
C LEU A 126 -1.39 -15.30 5.93
N ARG A 127 -0.16 -14.85 5.66
CA ARG A 127 1.02 -15.20 6.46
C ARG A 127 1.14 -14.37 7.74
N LEU A 128 0.85 -13.07 7.67
CA LEU A 128 1.00 -12.13 8.80
C LEU A 128 -0.23 -12.09 9.73
N GLY A 129 -1.41 -12.43 9.18
CA GLY A 129 -2.68 -12.19 9.83
C GLY A 129 -2.95 -10.70 10.06
N ILE A 130 -3.99 -10.40 10.84
CA ILE A 130 -4.45 -9.03 11.10
C ILE A 130 -3.38 -8.24 11.88
N THR A 131 -2.88 -8.79 12.99
CA THR A 131 -1.93 -8.08 13.86
C THR A 131 -0.56 -7.92 13.22
N GLY A 132 -0.08 -8.91 12.46
CA GLY A 132 1.19 -8.78 11.73
C GLY A 132 1.10 -7.78 10.57
N THR A 133 -0.09 -7.62 9.97
CA THR A 133 -0.31 -6.65 8.88
C THR A 133 -0.49 -5.23 9.39
N TYR A 134 -1.20 -5.05 10.50
CA TYR A 134 -1.68 -3.75 10.97
C TYR A 134 -1.00 -3.31 12.27
N LEU A 135 0.34 -3.39 12.32
CA LEU A 135 1.19 -2.78 13.35
C LEU A 135 0.92 -3.30 14.78
N GLY A 136 0.53 -4.56 14.92
CA GLY A 136 0.28 -5.20 16.23
C GLY A 136 1.54 -5.38 17.08
N ASP A 137 2.71 -5.42 16.46
CA ASP A 137 4.02 -5.42 17.11
C ASP A 137 4.27 -4.17 17.95
N TYR A 138 3.66 -3.02 17.60
CA TYR A 138 3.70 -1.79 18.40
C TYR A 138 2.91 -1.90 19.71
N PHE A 139 1.95 -2.82 19.78
CA PHE A 139 1.26 -3.21 21.02
C PHE A 139 2.01 -4.32 21.78
N GLY A 140 3.17 -4.77 21.27
CA GLY A 140 3.92 -5.89 21.80
C GLY A 140 3.36 -7.26 21.41
N ILE A 141 2.50 -7.34 20.38
CA ILE A 141 1.99 -8.60 19.82
C ILE A 141 2.94 -9.02 18.69
N LEU A 142 4.00 -9.73 19.07
CA LEU A 142 5.11 -10.08 18.17
C LEU A 142 4.91 -11.49 17.59
N MET A 143 5.26 -11.67 16.32
CA MET A 143 5.34 -12.99 15.71
C MET A 143 6.52 -13.75 16.29
N ASP A 144 6.41 -15.06 16.51
CA ASP A 144 7.50 -15.83 17.12
C ASP A 144 8.75 -15.89 16.24
N GLU A 145 8.55 -15.97 14.93
CA GLU A 145 9.60 -15.94 13.93
C GLU A 145 9.21 -15.03 12.76
N ARG A 146 10.22 -14.51 12.07
CA ARG A 146 10.01 -13.75 10.84
C ARG A 146 9.47 -14.68 9.77
N VAL A 147 8.42 -14.27 9.06
CA VAL A 147 7.92 -15.02 7.91
C VAL A 147 8.96 -15.00 6.80
N THR A 148 9.46 -16.18 6.44
CA THR A 148 10.44 -16.37 5.36
C THR A 148 9.85 -17.11 4.16
N ALA A 149 8.61 -17.57 4.23
CA ALA A 149 7.92 -18.20 3.11
C ALA A 149 7.43 -17.17 2.08
N PHE A 150 7.04 -17.62 0.88
CA PHE A 150 6.42 -16.76 -0.12
C PHE A 150 5.22 -15.98 0.49
N PRO A 151 5.10 -14.66 0.23
CA PRO A 151 5.92 -13.86 -0.70
C PRO A 151 7.19 -13.23 -0.10
N PHE A 152 7.39 -13.33 1.21
CA PHE A 152 8.52 -12.73 1.93
C PHE A 152 9.88 -13.38 1.61
N SER A 153 9.88 -14.59 1.03
CA SER A 153 11.11 -15.23 0.53
C SER A 153 11.74 -14.51 -0.67
N HIS A 154 10.96 -13.73 -1.42
CA HIS A 154 11.40 -13.08 -2.67
C HIS A 154 11.38 -11.56 -2.57
N PHE A 155 10.48 -11.01 -1.78
CA PHE A 155 10.26 -9.58 -1.67
C PHE A 155 10.34 -9.13 -0.22
N GLU A 156 11.01 -8.02 0.05
CA GLU A 156 11.12 -7.47 1.40
C GLU A 156 9.78 -6.95 1.91
N ASN A 157 9.06 -6.19 1.07
CA ASN A 157 7.79 -5.52 1.40
C ASN A 157 6.68 -5.90 0.39
N PRO A 158 6.30 -7.19 0.31
CA PRO A 158 5.45 -7.72 -0.76
C PRO A 158 4.06 -7.08 -0.80
N MET A 159 3.49 -6.71 0.35
CA MET A 159 2.18 -6.07 0.42
C MET A 159 2.18 -4.68 -0.23
N TYR A 160 3.21 -3.87 0.03
CA TYR A 160 3.39 -2.55 -0.56
C TYR A 160 3.65 -2.63 -2.08
N LEU A 161 4.47 -3.59 -2.51
CA LEU A 161 4.69 -3.87 -3.92
C LEU A 161 3.36 -4.29 -4.59
N GLY A 162 2.63 -5.23 -3.99
CA GLY A 162 1.38 -5.72 -4.53
C GLY A 162 0.31 -4.64 -4.65
N ALA A 163 0.17 -3.77 -3.64
CA ALA A 163 -0.72 -2.61 -3.71
C ALA A 163 -0.34 -1.64 -4.83
N THR A 164 0.95 -1.40 -5.04
CA THR A 164 1.45 -0.56 -6.15
C THR A 164 1.10 -1.16 -7.51
N LEU A 165 1.26 -2.47 -7.68
CA LEU A 165 0.89 -3.18 -8.90
C LEU A 165 -0.63 -3.12 -9.16
N ASN A 166 -1.45 -3.22 -8.11
CA ASN A 166 -2.90 -3.09 -8.22
C ASN A 166 -3.33 -1.68 -8.66
N PHE A 167 -2.71 -0.62 -8.13
CA PHE A 167 -2.94 0.74 -8.62
C PHE A 167 -2.49 0.94 -10.07
N LEU A 168 -1.35 0.36 -10.45
CA LEU A 168 -0.87 0.41 -11.83
C LEU A 168 -1.85 -0.29 -12.77
N ALA A 169 -2.31 -1.48 -12.40
CA ALA A 169 -3.29 -2.26 -13.15
C ALA A 169 -4.59 -1.48 -13.35
N ALA A 170 -5.13 -0.88 -12.29
CA ALA A 170 -6.33 -0.05 -12.36
C ALA A 170 -6.13 1.17 -13.28
N SER A 171 -4.94 1.79 -13.25
CA SER A 171 -4.58 2.92 -14.10
C SER A 171 -4.53 2.55 -15.58
N ILE A 172 -3.92 1.40 -15.89
CA ILE A 172 -3.83 0.86 -17.26
C ILE A 172 -5.23 0.47 -17.76
N ALA A 173 -6.02 -0.22 -16.94
CA ALA A 173 -7.39 -0.61 -17.28
C ALA A 173 -8.29 0.60 -17.57
N ARG A 174 -8.00 1.75 -16.94
CA ARG A 174 -8.71 3.00 -17.17
C ARG A 174 -8.05 3.91 -18.20
N ASN A 175 -6.94 3.49 -18.78
CA ASN A 175 -6.07 4.32 -19.61
C ASN A 175 -5.87 5.72 -18.99
N SER A 176 -5.55 5.78 -17.69
CA SER A 176 -5.37 7.02 -16.94
C SER A 176 -3.91 7.38 -16.65
N ALA A 177 -3.37 8.42 -17.30
CA ALA A 177 -2.02 8.96 -16.99
C ALA A 177 -1.93 9.48 -15.56
N ILE A 178 -3.00 10.13 -15.07
CA ILE A 178 -3.07 10.56 -13.68
C ILE A 178 -3.02 9.38 -12.72
N GLY A 179 -3.70 8.27 -13.04
CA GLY A 179 -3.60 7.03 -12.27
C GLY A 179 -2.16 6.52 -12.18
N VAL A 180 -1.43 6.53 -13.30
CA VAL A 180 -0.02 6.11 -13.34
C VAL A 180 0.86 7.06 -12.51
N LEU A 181 0.66 8.37 -12.61
CA LEU A 181 1.38 9.36 -11.79
C LEU A 181 1.11 9.15 -10.29
N LEU A 182 -0.15 8.94 -9.90
CA LEU A 182 -0.53 8.64 -8.52
C LEU A 182 0.02 7.30 -8.05
N THR A 183 0.14 6.32 -8.94
CA THR A 183 0.81 5.03 -8.65
C THR A 183 2.29 5.24 -8.40
N GLY A 184 2.97 6.04 -9.22
CA GLY A 184 4.37 6.42 -8.99
C GLY A 184 4.56 7.15 -7.67
N TRP A 185 3.63 8.06 -7.34
CA TRP A 185 3.60 8.72 -6.04
C TRP A 185 3.45 7.72 -4.89
N ALA A 186 2.51 6.76 -5.00
CA ALA A 186 2.34 5.70 -4.01
C ALA A 186 3.61 4.86 -3.85
N ALA A 187 4.28 4.50 -4.95
CA ALA A 187 5.53 3.74 -4.92
C ALA A 187 6.64 4.47 -4.14
N VAL A 188 6.80 5.78 -4.37
CA VAL A 188 7.78 6.61 -3.64
C VAL A 188 7.41 6.68 -2.15
N VAL A 189 6.15 6.98 -1.83
CA VAL A 189 5.68 7.05 -0.43
C VAL A 189 5.90 5.72 0.28
N TYR A 190 5.55 4.60 -0.33
CA TYR A 190 5.73 3.28 0.25
C TYR A 190 7.19 2.92 0.43
N HIS A 191 8.04 3.23 -0.55
CA HIS A 191 9.48 3.03 -0.41
C HIS A 191 10.05 3.82 0.77
N VAL A 192 9.68 5.11 0.87
CA VAL A 192 10.15 5.97 1.96
C VAL A 192 9.63 5.48 3.32
N SER A 193 8.33 5.17 3.41
CA SER A 193 7.68 4.67 4.62
C SER A 193 8.36 3.39 5.11
N THR A 194 8.53 2.40 4.24
CA THR A 194 9.12 1.10 4.60
C THR A 194 10.59 1.23 4.95
N LYS A 195 11.39 1.82 4.06
CA LYS A 195 12.85 1.87 4.22
C LYS A 195 13.31 2.69 5.42
N TYR A 196 12.67 3.83 5.69
CA TYR A 196 13.15 4.77 6.71
C TYR A 196 12.33 4.75 8.00
N PHE A 197 11.06 4.33 7.95
CA PHE A 197 10.18 4.42 9.11
C PHE A 197 9.74 3.06 9.66
N GLU A 198 9.29 2.15 8.82
CA GLU A 198 8.71 0.88 9.27
C GLU A 198 9.78 -0.18 9.55
N ASN A 199 10.63 -0.49 8.56
CA ASN A 199 11.58 -1.61 8.64
C ASN A 199 12.60 -1.42 9.77
N PRO A 200 13.25 -0.24 9.93
CA PRO A 200 14.20 -0.03 11.02
C PRO A 200 13.53 -0.09 12.39
N PHE A 201 12.29 0.39 12.51
CA PHE A 201 11.58 0.40 13.78
C PHE A 201 11.13 -1.00 14.18
N THR A 202 10.58 -1.76 13.23
CA THR A 202 10.22 -3.16 13.42
C THR A 202 11.44 -3.98 13.83
N ALA A 203 12.56 -3.84 13.11
CA ALA A 203 13.81 -4.52 13.48
C ALA A 203 14.27 -4.21 14.91
N MET A 204 14.17 -2.94 15.32
CA MET A 204 14.48 -2.53 16.70
C MET A 204 13.55 -3.18 17.73
N ILE A 205 12.24 -3.29 17.46
CA ILE A 205 11.30 -3.97 18.36
C ILE A 205 11.70 -5.44 18.55
N TYR A 206 12.00 -6.15 17.45
CA TYR A 206 12.38 -7.56 17.50
C TYR A 206 13.75 -7.79 18.17
N SER A 207 14.75 -6.94 17.92
CA SER A 207 16.06 -7.00 18.61
C SER A 207 15.89 -6.90 20.13
N LYS A 208 15.12 -5.92 20.59
CA LYS A 208 14.85 -5.74 22.03
C LYS A 208 14.15 -6.93 22.67
N ARG A 209 13.27 -7.61 21.93
CA ARG A 209 12.61 -8.85 22.42
C ARG A 209 13.65 -9.96 22.62
N GLU A 210 14.57 -10.12 21.68
CA GLU A 210 15.63 -11.14 21.77
C GLU A 210 16.60 -10.86 22.91
N GLU A 211 17.04 -9.60 23.07
CA GLU A 211 17.85 -9.15 24.20
C GLU A 211 17.17 -9.43 25.55
N GLY A 212 15.87 -9.11 25.65
CA GLY A 212 15.08 -9.39 26.85
C GLY A 212 14.94 -10.88 27.16
N ARG A 213 14.77 -11.73 26.14
CA ARG A 213 14.73 -13.19 26.28
C ARG A 213 16.07 -13.74 26.75
N ALA A 214 17.17 -13.27 26.17
CA ALA A 214 18.52 -13.67 26.57
C ALA A 214 18.80 -13.31 28.03
N ALA A 215 18.47 -12.08 28.44
CA ALA A 215 18.61 -11.64 29.83
C ALA A 215 17.80 -12.51 30.79
N ALA A 216 16.51 -12.75 30.50
CA ALA A 216 15.65 -13.58 31.33
C ALA A 216 16.17 -15.03 31.46
N GLY A 217 16.72 -15.60 30.37
CA GLY A 217 17.35 -16.92 30.39
C GLY A 217 18.60 -17.00 31.27
N VAL A 218 19.41 -15.95 31.29
CA VAL A 218 20.58 -15.84 32.19
C VAL A 218 20.12 -15.77 33.65
N PHE A 219 19.13 -14.93 33.97
CA PHE A 219 18.58 -14.84 35.32
C PHE A 219 17.98 -16.16 35.82
N ALA A 220 17.28 -16.88 34.95
CA ALA A 220 16.69 -18.19 35.29
C ALA A 220 17.77 -19.23 35.63
N LYS A 221 18.87 -19.27 34.85
CA LYS A 221 20.01 -20.16 35.13
C LYS A 221 20.73 -19.79 36.42
N ALA A 222 20.90 -18.50 36.70
CA ALA A 222 21.54 -18.02 37.94
C ALA A 222 20.73 -18.33 39.21
N LYS A 223 19.40 -18.44 39.12
CA LYS A 223 18.53 -18.80 40.25
C LYS A 223 18.46 -20.32 40.52
N GLN A 224 18.92 -21.13 39.56
CA GLN A 224 18.96 -22.60 39.65
C GLN A 224 20.30 -23.13 40.15
N GLN A 225 21.29 -22.25 40.34
CA GLN A 225 22.59 -22.52 40.97
C GLN A 225 22.55 -22.05 42.43
#